data_AF-A0A7J9YSC7-F1
#
_entry.id   AF-A0A7J9YSC7-F1
#
_cell.length_a   1.000
_cell.length_b   1.000
_cell.length_c   1.000
_cell.angle_alpha   90.00
_cell.angle_beta   90.00
_cell.angle_gamma   90.00
#
_symmetry.space_group_name_H-M   'P 1'
#
loop_
_entity.id
_entity.type
_entity.pdbx_description
1 polymer ?
#
loop_
_entity_poly.entity_id
_entity_poly.type
_entity_poly.pdbx_seq_one_letter_code
_entity_poly.pdbx_strand_id
1 'polypeptide(L)'
;MPTKHRRIAIVRDEQMERALEAGRAAVGRSRPEAAIARELILRGAEAMRPAGGGEWERLLVERHGARPAHGSIREALDELEPLPPVDPDDARRATSALEELREERLP
;
A
#
# COMPACT_ATOMS: atom_id res chain seq x y z
N MET A 1 -12.91 -23.48 36.25
CA MET A 1 -14.09 -22.71 35.81
C MET A 1 -13.94 -22.42 34.33
N PRO A 2 -14.91 -22.75 33.46
CA PRO A 2 -14.82 -22.43 32.04
C PRO A 2 -15.10 -20.94 31.83
N THR A 3 -14.14 -20.22 31.27
CA THR A 3 -14.30 -18.83 30.83
C THR A 3 -15.37 -18.79 29.76
N LYS A 4 -16.56 -18.25 30.10
CA LYS A 4 -17.62 -17.95 29.13
C LYS A 4 -17.13 -16.82 28.24
N HIS A 5 -16.37 -17.13 27.20
CA HIS A 5 -16.05 -16.18 26.15
C HIS A 5 -17.39 -15.72 25.54
N ARG A 6 -17.77 -14.46 25.79
CA ARG A 6 -18.94 -13.84 25.18
C ARG A 6 -18.71 -13.89 23.67
N ARG A 7 -19.44 -14.75 22.96
CA ARG A 7 -19.42 -14.77 21.50
C ARG A 7 -19.79 -13.36 21.05
N ILE A 8 -18.83 -12.63 20.52
CA ILE A 8 -19.08 -11.36 19.84
C ILE A 8 -19.94 -11.75 18.66
N ALA A 9 -21.24 -11.46 18.72
CA ALA A 9 -22.11 -11.60 17.58
C ALA A 9 -21.59 -10.60 16.56
N ILE A 10 -20.94 -11.10 15.50
CA ILE A 10 -20.60 -10.28 14.35
C ILE A 10 -21.93 -9.92 13.72
N VAL A 11 -22.45 -8.74 14.08
CA VAL A 11 -23.63 -8.19 13.43
C VAL A 11 -23.23 -7.95 11.98
N ARG A 12 -23.94 -8.60 11.07
CA ARG A 12 -23.73 -8.38 9.64
C ARG A 12 -24.14 -6.95 9.32
N ASP A 13 -23.19 -6.19 8.78
CA ASP A 13 -23.42 -4.82 8.35
C ASP A 13 -24.22 -4.84 7.03
N GLU A 14 -25.45 -4.30 7.07
CA GLU A 14 -26.34 -4.24 5.90
C GLU A 14 -25.77 -3.40 4.75
N GLN A 15 -24.90 -2.43 5.04
CA GLN A 15 -24.21 -1.67 4.00
C GLN A 15 -23.13 -2.53 3.34
N MET A 16 -22.39 -3.30 4.13
CA MET A 16 -21.40 -4.25 3.61
C MET A 16 -22.05 -5.33 2.74
N GLU A 17 -23.15 -5.93 3.20
CA GLU A 17 -23.89 -6.96 2.44
C GLU A 17 -24.42 -6.41 1.10
N ARG A 18 -24.98 -5.19 1.10
CA ARG A 18 -25.41 -4.53 -0.14
C ARG A 18 -24.23 -4.22 -1.08
N ALA A 19 -23.11 -3.77 -0.54
CA ALA A 19 -21.90 -3.50 -1.31
C ALA A 19 -21.34 -4.78 -1.94
N LEU A 20 -21.30 -5.89 -1.19
CA LEU A 20 -20.87 -7.19 -1.70
C LEU A 20 -21.78 -7.70 -2.81
N GLU A 21 -23.10 -7.57 -2.67
CA GLU A 21 -24.04 -7.98 -3.72
C GLU A 21 -23.87 -7.16 -5.00
N ALA A 22 -23.72 -5.84 -4.89
CA ALA A 22 -23.40 -4.99 -6.03
C ALA A 22 -22.02 -5.36 -6.65
N GLY A 23 -21.03 -5.66 -5.80
CA GLY A 23 -19.69 -6.07 -6.21
C GLY A 23 -19.67 -7.40 -6.96
N ARG A 24 -20.52 -8.37 -6.61
CA ARG A 24 -20.64 -9.65 -7.34
C ARG A 24 -21.02 -9.45 -8.80
N ALA A 25 -21.86 -8.45 -9.10
CA ALA A 25 -22.23 -8.12 -10.48
C ALA A 25 -21.06 -7.48 -11.26
N ALA A 26 -20.22 -6.69 -10.61
CA ALA A 26 -19.12 -5.96 -11.24
C ALA A 26 -17.80 -6.74 -11.33
N VAL A 27 -17.55 -7.68 -10.42
CA VAL A 27 -16.27 -8.39 -10.24
C VAL A 27 -16.37 -9.88 -10.58
N GLY A 28 -17.59 -10.44 -10.60
CA GLY A 28 -17.87 -11.83 -10.93
C GLY A 28 -18.43 -12.62 -9.74
N ARG A 29 -19.56 -13.29 -9.97
CA ARG A 29 -20.34 -14.00 -8.93
C ARG A 29 -19.64 -15.21 -8.32
N SER A 30 -18.63 -15.77 -8.98
CA SER A 30 -17.89 -16.96 -8.53
C SER A 30 -16.72 -16.64 -7.60
N ARG A 31 -16.43 -15.36 -7.34
CA ARG A 31 -15.27 -14.97 -6.52
C ARG A 31 -15.59 -14.97 -5.02
N PRO A 32 -14.61 -15.27 -4.16
CA PRO A 32 -14.78 -15.15 -2.71
C PRO A 32 -15.13 -13.72 -2.29
N GLU A 33 -15.91 -13.56 -1.22
CA GLU A 33 -16.35 -12.24 -0.71
C GLU A 33 -15.16 -11.33 -0.37
N ALA A 34 -14.09 -11.87 0.20
CA ALA A 34 -12.87 -11.12 0.47
C ALA A 34 -12.23 -10.55 -0.82
N ALA A 35 -12.29 -11.29 -1.92
CA ALA A 35 -11.78 -10.83 -3.21
C ALA A 35 -12.67 -9.71 -3.79
N ILE A 36 -13.99 -9.81 -3.62
CA ILE A 36 -14.95 -8.78 -4.03
C ILE A 36 -14.77 -7.51 -3.19
N ALA A 37 -14.65 -7.64 -1.86
CA ALA A 37 -14.42 -6.52 -0.96
C ALA A 37 -13.10 -5.80 -1.28
N ARG A 38 -12.02 -6.55 -1.50
CA ARG A 38 -10.72 -5.97 -1.90
C ARG A 38 -10.85 -5.17 -3.19
N GLU A 39 -11.53 -5.72 -4.18
CA GLU A 39 -11.73 -5.04 -5.47
C GLU A 39 -12.56 -3.76 -5.32
N LEU A 40 -13.65 -3.81 -4.54
CA LEU A 40 -14.47 -2.62 -4.26
C LEU A 40 -13.67 -1.52 -3.56
N ILE A 41 -12.85 -1.89 -2.57
CA ILE A 41 -11.97 -0.94 -1.87
C ILE A 41 -10.98 -0.30 -2.84
N LEU A 42 -10.33 -1.10 -3.69
CA LEU A 42 -9.35 -0.59 -4.65
C LEU A 42 -10.01 0.34 -5.68
N ARG A 43 -11.18 -0.03 -6.21
CA ARG A 43 -11.94 0.82 -7.14
C ARG A 43 -12.43 2.10 -6.48
N GLY A 44 -12.90 2.01 -5.23
CA GLY A 44 -13.28 3.17 -4.44
C GLY A 44 -12.10 4.11 -4.21
N ALA A 45 -10.94 3.57 -3.84
CA ALA A 45 -9.71 4.34 -3.67
C ALA A 45 -9.28 5.01 -4.98
N GLU A 46 -9.36 4.31 -6.11
CA GLU A 46 -9.05 4.87 -7.43
C GLU A 46 -10.05 5.97 -7.83
N ALA A 47 -11.34 5.79 -7.55
CA ALA A 47 -12.36 6.80 -7.80
C ALA A 47 -12.22 8.04 -6.89
N MET A 48 -11.69 7.85 -5.68
CA MET A 48 -11.35 8.92 -4.75
C MET A 48 -10.00 9.56 -5.06
N ARG A 49 -9.22 8.98 -5.98
CA ARG A 49 -7.94 9.56 -6.41
C ARG A 49 -8.24 10.90 -7.09
N PRO A 50 -7.74 12.03 -6.57
CA PRO A 50 -8.00 13.32 -7.18
C PRO A 50 -7.54 13.32 -8.63
N ALA A 51 -8.35 13.89 -9.51
CA ALA A 51 -8.01 14.02 -10.93
C ALA A 51 -6.80 14.95 -11.09
N GLY A 52 -5.62 14.35 -11.08
CA GLY A 52 -4.34 15.02 -11.24
C GLY A 52 -3.73 15.48 -9.92
N GLY A 53 -2.51 14.98 -9.64
CA GLY A 53 -1.44 15.72 -8.98
C GLY A 53 -1.89 16.51 -7.74
N GLY A 54 -2.63 15.86 -6.84
CA GLY A 54 -3.24 16.54 -5.70
C GLY A 54 -2.19 17.20 -4.81
N GLU A 55 -2.59 18.14 -3.97
CA GLU A 55 -1.71 18.80 -2.99
C GLU A 55 -0.95 17.79 -2.12
N TRP A 56 -1.57 16.66 -1.80
CA TRP A 56 -0.94 15.51 -1.13
C TRP A 56 0.15 14.84 -1.95
N GLU A 57 -0.05 14.69 -3.26
CA GLU A 57 0.93 14.11 -4.17
C GLU A 57 2.15 15.05 -4.30
N ARG A 58 1.91 16.35 -4.43
CA ARG A 58 2.97 17.38 -4.33
C ARG A 58 3.69 17.31 -2.99
N LEU A 59 2.97 17.24 -1.87
CA LEU A 59 3.56 17.17 -0.54
C LEU A 59 4.45 15.93 -0.37
N LEU A 60 4.01 14.77 -0.87
CA LEU A 60 4.79 13.52 -0.80
C LEU A 60 6.06 13.61 -1.65
N VAL A 61 5.97 14.19 -2.84
CA VAL A 61 7.15 14.42 -3.71
C VAL A 61 8.09 15.44 -3.09
N GLU A 62 7.59 16.60 -2.66
CA GLU A 62 8.39 17.71 -2.17
C GLU A 62 9.04 17.42 -0.81
N ARG A 63 8.30 16.79 0.11
CA ARG A 63 8.77 16.56 1.49
C ARG A 63 9.50 15.23 1.66
N HIS A 64 9.13 14.22 0.88
CA HIS A 64 9.61 12.85 1.07
C HIS A 64 10.29 12.26 -0.16
N GLY A 65 10.37 13.00 -1.27
CA GLY A 65 10.90 12.48 -2.55
C GLY A 65 10.06 11.35 -3.13
N ALA A 66 8.87 11.09 -2.58
CA ALA A 66 8.06 9.93 -2.89
C ALA A 66 7.23 10.20 -4.14
N ARG A 67 7.57 9.54 -5.25
CA ARG A 67 6.77 9.58 -6.47
C ARG A 67 5.73 8.46 -6.44
N PRO A 68 4.47 8.75 -6.81
CA PRO A 68 3.49 7.70 -7.02
C PRO A 68 3.96 6.72 -8.09
N ALA A 69 3.74 5.45 -7.82
CA ALA A 69 4.06 4.37 -8.74
C ALA A 69 3.05 4.38 -9.92
N HIS A 70 3.31 5.24 -10.90
CA HIS A 70 2.53 5.29 -12.16
C HIS A 70 3.03 4.25 -13.19
N GLY A 71 4.04 3.45 -12.84
CA GLY A 71 4.64 2.43 -13.71
C GLY A 71 4.82 1.08 -13.01
N SER A 72 5.23 0.08 -13.78
CA SER A 72 5.63 -1.23 -13.26
C SER A 72 6.88 -1.10 -12.38
N ILE A 73 7.07 -2.04 -11.45
CA ILE A 73 8.26 -2.10 -10.59
C ILE A 73 9.54 -2.10 -11.44
N ARG A 74 9.51 -2.72 -12.63
CA ARG A 74 10.65 -2.76 -13.55
C ARG A 74 11.00 -1.37 -14.08
N GLU A 75 10.02 -0.62 -14.57
CA GLU A 75 10.23 0.76 -15.05
C GLU A 75 10.75 1.66 -13.92
N ALA A 76 10.24 1.50 -12.70
CA ALA A 76 10.73 2.24 -11.54
C ALA A 76 12.19 1.89 -11.19
N LEU A 77 12.61 0.64 -11.39
CA LEU A 77 14.00 0.21 -11.18
C LEU A 77 14.93 0.71 -12.30
N ASP A 78 14.44 0.80 -13.53
CA ASP A 78 15.20 1.30 -14.68
C ASP A 78 15.47 2.82 -14.58
N GLU A 79 14.63 3.57 -13.86
CA GLU A 79 14.81 5.00 -13.57
C GLU A 79 15.80 5.29 -12.42
N LEU A 80 16.15 4.29 -11.60
CA LEU A 80 17.06 4.48 -10.48
C LEU A 80 18.51 4.56 -10.98
N GLU A 81 19.26 5.50 -10.42
CA GLU A 81 20.70 5.60 -10.66
C GLU A 81 21.36 4.26 -10.23
N PRO A 82 22.21 3.66 -11.08
CA PRO A 82 22.82 2.38 -10.75
C PRO A 82 23.62 2.52 -9.46
N LEU A 83 23.39 1.60 -8.53
CA LEU A 83 24.14 1.57 -7.28
C LEU A 83 25.64 1.50 -7.59
N PRO A 84 26.49 2.24 -6.84
CA PRO A 84 27.93 2.13 -7.02
C PRO A 84 28.37 0.69 -6.82
N PRO A 85 29.44 0.24 -7.51
CA PRO A 85 29.95 -1.11 -7.38
C PRO A 85 30.25 -1.40 -5.90
N VAL A 86 29.87 -2.61 -5.46
CA VAL A 86 30.15 -3.07 -4.10
C VAL A 86 31.66 -3.12 -3.93
N ASP A 87 32.17 -2.36 -2.96
CA ASP A 87 33.57 -2.39 -2.58
C ASP A 87 33.83 -3.67 -1.76
N PRO A 88 34.65 -4.62 -2.28
CA PRO A 88 34.88 -5.88 -1.58
C PRO A 88 35.65 -5.72 -0.26
N ASP A 89 36.40 -4.62 -0.11
CA ASP A 89 37.14 -4.31 1.13
C ASP A 89 36.26 -3.55 2.14
N ASP A 90 35.07 -3.11 1.71
CA ASP A 90 34.07 -2.42 2.53
C ASP A 90 32.67 -2.96 2.24
N ALA A 91 32.49 -4.25 2.57
CA ALA A 91 31.24 -5.00 2.36
C ALA A 91 30.03 -4.43 3.12
N ARG A 92 30.23 -3.44 4.01
CA ARG A 92 29.17 -2.84 4.82
C ARG A 92 28.80 -1.42 4.41
N ARG A 93 29.43 -0.84 3.38
CA ARG A 93 29.20 0.57 3.01
C ARG A 93 27.72 0.93 2.84
N ALA A 94 26.93 0.05 2.22
CA ALA A 94 25.48 0.26 2.07
C ALA A 94 24.70 0.11 3.40
N THR A 95 25.13 -0.79 4.29
CA THR A 95 24.54 -0.97 5.62
C THR A 95 24.88 0.20 6.54
N SER A 96 26.14 0.64 6.55
CA SER A 96 26.61 1.80 7.33
C SER A 96 25.95 3.09 6.85
N ALA A 97 25.84 3.32 5.54
CA ALA A 97 25.11 4.46 4.99
C ALA A 97 23.61 4.45 5.37
N LEU A 98 22.99 3.27 5.47
CA LEU A 98 21.60 3.12 5.94
C LEU A 98 21.46 3.35 7.45
N GLU A 99 22.44 2.92 8.25
CA GLU A 99 22.49 3.15 9.69
C GLU A 99 22.67 4.63 10.01
N GLU A 100 23.61 5.31 9.36
CA GLU A 100 23.83 6.77 9.49
C GLU A 100 22.57 7.58 9.15
N LEU A 101 21.92 7.29 8.01
CA LEU A 101 20.65 7.92 7.62
C LEU A 101 19.51 7.68 8.62
N ARG A 102 19.54 6.57 9.35
CA ARG A 102 18.53 6.22 10.36
C ARG A 102 18.76 6.97 11.66
N GLU A 103 20.02 7.15 12.05
CA GLU A 103 20.41 7.95 13.20
C GLU A 103 20.13 9.44 12.96
N GLU A 104 20.38 9.97 11.77
CA GLU A 104 20.06 11.37 11.42
C GLU A 104 18.56 11.69 11.38
N ARG A 105 17.70 10.68 11.16
CA ARG A 105 16.23 10.83 11.11
C ARG A 105 15.53 10.69 12.47
N LEU A 106 16.26 10.29 13.52
CA LEU A 106 15.72 10.12 14.88
C LEU A 106 16.32 11.21 15.81
N PRO A 107 15.77 12.43 15.83
CA PRO A 107 15.88 13.31 16.99
C PRO A 107 14.99 12.83 18.15
#